data_AF-A0A1B8T039-F1
#
_entry.id   AF-A0A1B8T039-F1
#
_cell.length_a   1.000
_cell.length_b   1.000
_cell.length_c   1.000
_cell.angle_alpha   90.00
_cell.angle_beta   90.00
_cell.angle_gamma   90.00
#
_symmetry.space_group_name_H-M   'P 1'
#
loop_
_entity.id
_entity.type
_entity.pdbx_description
1 polymer ?
#
loop_
_entity_poly.entity_id
_entity_poly.type
_entity_poly.pdbx_seq_one_letter_code
_entity_poly.pdbx_strand_id
1 'polypeptide(L)'
;MKKLILALALSTLGSSMAFAASNIGQCVYPKNTVGPDGNLQFKQQIVILSQPDGEGTNSLLKTFSSFTVGAEANGYIQLVTTPDYDLPEPDQAAGKIFGWAKLKDFDSVPPRNCN
;
A
#
# COMPACT_ATOMS: atom_id res chain seq x y z
N MET A 1 41.67 52.62 -8.43
CA MET A 1 41.94 51.26 -7.91
C MET A 1 40.86 50.88 -6.91
N LYS A 2 40.42 49.60 -6.91
CA LYS A 2 39.50 48.92 -5.97
C LYS A 2 38.00 49.22 -6.19
N LYS A 3 37.07 48.26 -6.28
CA LYS A 3 37.05 46.78 -6.33
C LYS A 3 35.71 46.40 -6.99
N LEU A 4 35.71 45.41 -7.89
CA LEU A 4 34.50 44.68 -8.30
C LEU A 4 33.90 43.99 -7.08
N ILE A 5 32.58 44.08 -6.89
CA ILE A 5 31.81 43.05 -6.18
C ILE A 5 30.56 42.75 -7.00
N LEU A 6 30.66 41.66 -7.76
CA LEU A 6 29.57 41.04 -8.49
C LEU A 6 28.76 40.23 -7.47
N ALA A 7 27.58 40.70 -7.05
CA ALA A 7 26.69 39.94 -6.18
C ALA A 7 25.86 38.97 -7.03
N LEU A 8 26.42 37.79 -7.31
CA LEU A 8 25.66 36.65 -7.83
C LEU A 8 24.96 35.98 -6.64
N ALA A 9 23.78 36.47 -6.26
CA ALA A 9 22.95 35.79 -5.27
C ALA A 9 22.26 34.61 -5.96
N LEU A 10 22.85 33.44 -5.74
CA LEU A 10 22.49 32.15 -6.28
C LEU A 10 21.03 31.80 -5.96
N SER A 11 20.21 31.78 -7.01
CA SER A 11 18.93 31.08 -7.03
C SER A 11 19.17 29.58 -6.91
N THR A 12 18.96 29.00 -5.73
CA THR A 12 18.81 27.53 -5.59
C THR A 12 17.50 27.24 -4.89
N LEU A 13 16.47 27.07 -5.72
CA LEU A 13 15.54 25.95 -5.70
C LEU A 13 15.24 25.44 -4.28
N GLY A 14 14.17 25.96 -3.69
CA GLY A 14 13.45 25.22 -2.67
C GLY A 14 12.97 23.93 -3.32
N SER A 15 13.71 22.85 -3.13
CA SER A 15 13.27 21.50 -3.45
C SER A 15 12.03 21.26 -2.60
N SER A 16 10.85 21.44 -3.20
CA SER A 16 9.59 20.97 -2.64
C SER A 16 9.80 19.51 -2.31
N MET A 17 9.97 19.19 -1.03
CA MET A 17 9.88 17.82 -0.54
C MET A 17 8.41 17.43 -0.72
N ALA A 18 8.07 17.02 -1.94
CA ALA A 18 6.79 16.43 -2.26
C ALA A 18 6.79 15.04 -1.61
N PHE A 19 6.48 14.99 -0.32
CA PHE A 19 5.99 13.75 0.26
C PHE A 19 4.64 13.49 -0.39
N ALA A 20 4.60 12.57 -1.35
CA ALA A 20 3.33 12.03 -1.79
C ALA A 20 2.72 11.36 -0.55
N ALA A 21 1.75 12.02 0.08
CA ALA A 21 1.01 11.52 1.24
C ALA A 21 0.06 10.35 0.88
N SER A 22 0.24 9.76 -0.30
CA SER A 22 -0.58 8.70 -0.83
C SER A 22 0.07 7.35 -0.54
N ASN A 23 -0.74 6.36 -0.22
CA ASN A 23 -0.29 4.98 -0.08
C ASN A 23 -0.26 4.25 -1.43
N ILE A 24 -0.64 4.90 -2.55
CA ILE A 24 -0.58 4.30 -3.89
C ILE A 24 0.84 3.81 -4.19
N GLY A 25 0.95 2.56 -4.64
CA GLY A 25 2.21 1.88 -4.91
C GLY A 25 2.89 1.29 -3.67
N GLN A 26 2.39 1.55 -2.45
CA GLN A 26 2.87 0.87 -1.26
C GLN A 26 2.38 -0.58 -1.23
N CYS A 27 3.21 -1.43 -0.64
CA CYS A 27 2.85 -2.80 -0.34
C CYS A 27 2.29 -2.89 1.07
N VAL A 28 1.21 -3.64 1.21
CA VAL A 28 0.48 -3.79 2.47
C VAL A 28 0.22 -5.25 2.75
N TYR A 29 0.20 -5.60 4.04
CA TYR A 29 -0.09 -6.95 4.50
C TYR A 29 -1.15 -6.92 5.61
N PRO A 30 -2.10 -7.86 5.65
CA PRO A 30 -3.13 -7.90 6.68
C PRO A 30 -2.54 -7.91 8.09
N LYS A 31 -3.03 -7.02 8.96
CA LYS A 31 -2.67 -7.04 10.38
C LYS A 31 -3.07 -8.38 10.98
N ASN A 32 -2.10 -9.02 11.61
CA ASN A 32 -2.25 -10.35 12.17
C ASN A 32 -1.74 -10.40 13.62
N THR A 33 -2.10 -11.49 14.28
CA THR A 33 -1.60 -11.90 15.59
C THR A 33 -1.32 -13.40 15.54
N VAL A 34 -0.46 -13.87 16.44
CA VAL A 34 -0.27 -15.31 16.67
C VAL A 34 -1.39 -15.80 17.59
N GLY A 35 -2.12 -16.82 17.14
CA GLY A 35 -3.17 -17.47 17.89
C GLY A 35 -2.63 -18.40 18.98
N PRO A 36 -3.50 -18.93 19.87
CA PRO A 36 -3.10 -19.86 20.93
C PRO A 36 -2.46 -21.16 20.42
N ASP A 37 -2.74 -21.52 19.17
CA ASP A 37 -2.22 -22.69 18.46
C ASP A 37 -0.94 -22.41 17.67
N GLY A 38 -0.41 -21.18 17.72
CA GLY A 38 0.78 -20.76 16.98
C GLY A 38 0.51 -20.35 15.52
N ASN A 39 -0.73 -20.47 15.04
CA ASN A 39 -1.11 -20.05 13.69
C ASN A 39 -1.39 -18.54 13.62
N LEU A 40 -1.26 -17.96 12.42
CA LEU A 40 -1.65 -16.56 12.21
C LEU A 40 -3.17 -16.41 12.19
N GLN A 41 -3.64 -15.38 12.88
CA GLN A 41 -5.04 -14.96 12.89
C GLN A 41 -5.13 -13.47 12.56
N PHE A 42 -6.18 -13.05 11.86
CA PHE A 42 -6.37 -11.64 11.57
C PHE A 42 -6.61 -10.90 12.88
N LYS A 43 -5.96 -9.74 13.04
CA LYS A 43 -6.13 -8.90 14.24
C LYS A 43 -7.57 -8.40 14.39
N GLN A 44 -8.28 -8.26 13.28
CA GLN A 44 -9.72 -8.01 13.19
C GLN A 44 -10.25 -8.57 11.86
N GLN A 45 -11.56 -8.75 11.73
CA GLN A 45 -12.16 -9.13 10.44
C GLN A 45 -11.95 -8.01 9.41
N ILE A 46 -11.44 -8.39 8.23
CA ILE A 46 -11.20 -7.45 7.12
C ILE A 46 -12.28 -7.65 6.08
N VAL A 47 -13.05 -6.60 5.84
CA VAL A 47 -14.10 -6.57 4.82
C VAL A 47 -13.51 -6.10 3.50
N ILE A 48 -13.82 -6.85 2.44
CA ILE A 48 -13.44 -6.56 1.06
C ILE A 48 -14.71 -6.12 0.32
N LEU A 49 -14.67 -4.92 -0.21
CA LEU A 49 -15.78 -4.26 -0.90
C LEU A 49 -15.51 -4.23 -2.40
N SER A 50 -16.57 -4.30 -3.20
CA SER A 50 -16.47 -4.07 -4.65
C SER A 50 -16.21 -2.60 -5.01
N GLN A 51 -16.57 -1.66 -4.13
CA GLN A 51 -16.51 -0.21 -4.36
C GLN A 51 -15.91 0.53 -3.14
N PRO A 52 -15.35 1.74 -3.33
CA PRO A 52 -14.65 2.49 -2.28
C PRO A 52 -15.57 3.41 -1.45
N ASP A 53 -16.84 3.10 -1.30
CA ASP A 53 -17.83 3.94 -0.60
C ASP A 53 -18.36 3.30 0.68
N GLY A 54 -17.95 2.05 0.98
CA GLY A 54 -18.54 1.29 2.08
C GLY A 54 -19.88 0.65 1.74
N GLU A 55 -20.36 0.87 0.52
CA GLU A 55 -21.58 0.31 -0.03
C GLU A 55 -21.22 -0.70 -1.15
N GLY A 56 -22.15 -1.57 -1.52
CA GLY A 56 -21.91 -2.64 -2.49
C GLY A 56 -21.63 -4.02 -1.89
N THR A 57 -21.34 -4.99 -2.76
CA THR A 57 -21.14 -6.39 -2.34
C THR A 57 -19.91 -6.51 -1.47
N ASN A 58 -20.08 -7.14 -0.32
CA ASN A 58 -19.02 -7.35 0.64
C ASN A 58 -18.67 -8.84 0.78
N SER A 59 -17.40 -9.10 1.03
CA SER A 59 -16.90 -10.40 1.43
C SER A 59 -15.85 -10.23 2.53
N LEU A 60 -15.48 -11.32 3.19
CA LEU A 60 -14.39 -11.31 4.16
C LEU A 60 -13.10 -11.75 3.47
N LEU A 61 -12.00 -11.09 3.82
CA LEU A 61 -10.67 -11.56 3.44
C LEU A 61 -10.40 -12.92 4.13
N LYS A 62 -9.96 -13.90 3.35
CA LYS A 62 -9.70 -15.27 3.82
C LYS A 62 -8.23 -15.68 3.71
N THR A 63 -7.40 -14.83 3.12
CA THR A 63 -6.00 -15.14 2.83
C THR A 63 -5.07 -14.14 3.49
N PHE A 64 -3.92 -14.64 3.93
CA PHE A 64 -2.80 -13.81 4.37
C PHE A 64 -1.86 -13.65 3.19
N SER A 65 -2.13 -12.63 2.38
CA SER A 65 -1.33 -12.31 1.19
C SER A 65 -0.93 -10.84 1.24
N SER A 66 0.20 -10.52 0.61
CA SER A 66 0.55 -9.12 0.36
C SER A 66 -0.30 -8.55 -0.79
N PHE A 67 -0.46 -7.23 -0.79
CA PHE A 67 -1.14 -6.49 -1.85
C PHE A 67 -0.38 -5.20 -2.13
N THR A 68 -0.47 -4.70 -3.35
CA THR A 68 -0.09 -3.33 -3.68
C THR A 68 -1.33 -2.45 -3.62
N VAL A 69 -1.19 -1.22 -3.10
CA VAL A 69 -2.27 -0.23 -3.14
C VAL A 69 -2.34 0.37 -4.54
N GLY A 70 -3.43 0.09 -5.28
CA GLY A 70 -3.63 0.59 -6.64
C GLY A 70 -4.26 2.00 -6.69
N ALA A 71 -5.13 2.30 -5.72
CA ALA A 71 -5.89 3.54 -5.65
C ALA A 71 -6.38 3.81 -4.22
N GLU A 72 -6.79 5.04 -3.95
CA GLU A 72 -7.35 5.48 -2.67
C GLU A 72 -8.62 6.29 -2.89
N ALA A 73 -9.67 6.02 -2.12
CA ALA A 73 -10.91 6.79 -2.16
C ALA A 73 -11.71 6.59 -0.86
N ASN A 74 -12.27 7.68 -0.32
CA ASN A 74 -13.12 7.71 0.89
C ASN A 74 -12.56 6.92 2.10
N GLY A 75 -11.24 6.91 2.29
CA GLY A 75 -10.58 6.18 3.38
C GLY A 75 -10.39 4.67 3.14
N TYR A 76 -10.69 4.20 1.93
CA TYR A 76 -10.40 2.85 1.45
C TYR A 76 -9.21 2.85 0.50
N ILE A 77 -8.50 1.73 0.48
CA ILE A 77 -7.43 1.40 -0.45
C ILE A 77 -7.89 0.30 -1.40
N GLN A 78 -7.55 0.41 -2.68
CA GLN A 78 -7.73 -0.67 -3.64
C GLN A 78 -6.58 -1.65 -3.51
N LEU A 79 -6.89 -2.89 -3.19
CA LEU A 79 -5.94 -3.99 -3.11
C LEU A 79 -5.73 -4.57 -4.50
N VAL A 80 -4.48 -4.57 -4.94
CA VAL A 80 -4.04 -5.20 -6.19
C VAL A 80 -3.14 -6.37 -5.82
N THR A 81 -3.40 -7.53 -6.39
CA THR A 81 -2.63 -8.75 -6.14
C THR A 81 -1.17 -8.59 -6.57
N THR A 82 -0.27 -9.17 -5.78
CA THR A 82 1.17 -9.25 -6.03
C THR A 82 1.52 -10.64 -6.59
N PRO A 83 2.73 -10.82 -7.15
CA PRO A 83 3.21 -12.16 -7.50
C PRO A 83 3.32 -13.05 -6.27
N ASP A 84 2.92 -14.32 -6.36
CA ASP A 84 2.98 -15.29 -5.27
C ASP A 84 4.11 -16.30 -5.56
N TYR A 85 5.27 -16.12 -4.95
CA TYR A 85 6.44 -16.97 -5.22
C TYR A 85 6.38 -18.37 -4.59
N ASP A 86 5.33 -18.66 -3.80
CA ASP A 86 5.06 -20.01 -3.33
C ASP A 86 4.37 -20.87 -4.42
N LEU A 87 3.88 -20.25 -5.50
CA LEU A 87 3.23 -20.93 -6.62
C LEU A 87 4.18 -21.21 -7.80
N PRO A 88 3.90 -22.24 -8.63
CA PRO A 88 4.67 -22.52 -9.84
C PRO A 88 4.66 -21.41 -10.90
N GLU A 89 3.58 -20.62 -10.95
CA GLU A 89 3.40 -19.47 -11.86
C GLU A 89 3.10 -18.20 -11.05
N PRO A 90 4.12 -17.57 -10.44
CA PRO A 90 3.93 -16.47 -9.48
C PRO A 90 3.15 -15.27 -10.02
N ASP A 91 3.37 -14.93 -11.29
CA ASP A 91 2.80 -13.74 -11.91
C ASP A 91 1.37 -13.95 -12.45
N GLN A 92 0.86 -15.19 -12.48
CA GLN A 92 -0.42 -15.52 -13.15
C GLN A 92 -1.62 -14.74 -12.57
N ALA A 93 -1.58 -14.47 -11.26
CA ALA A 93 -2.61 -13.74 -10.56
C ALA A 93 -2.23 -12.28 -10.27
N ALA A 94 -0.99 -11.85 -10.52
CA ALA A 94 -0.52 -10.52 -10.17
C ALA A 94 -1.21 -9.40 -10.97
N GLY A 95 -1.29 -8.20 -10.38
CA GLY A 95 -1.86 -7.01 -11.01
C GLY A 95 -3.39 -6.99 -11.11
N LYS A 96 -4.09 -7.97 -10.54
CA LYS A 96 -5.55 -8.05 -10.55
C LYS A 96 -6.12 -7.27 -9.38
N ILE A 97 -7.21 -6.53 -9.62
CA ILE A 97 -7.94 -5.86 -8.54
C ILE A 97 -8.62 -6.94 -7.69
N PHE A 98 -8.24 -7.00 -6.42
CA PHE A 98 -8.85 -7.90 -5.45
C PHE A 98 -10.10 -7.28 -4.81
N GLY A 99 -10.08 -5.97 -4.57
CA GLY A 99 -11.21 -5.21 -4.02
C GLY A 99 -10.74 -4.01 -3.21
N TRP A 100 -11.65 -3.43 -2.44
CA TRP A 100 -11.39 -2.28 -1.58
C TRP A 100 -11.44 -2.66 -0.11
N ALA A 101 -10.53 -2.11 0.69
CA ALA A 101 -10.47 -2.37 2.13
C ALA A 101 -10.00 -1.13 2.90
N LYS A 102 -10.19 -1.11 4.23
CA LYS A 102 -9.73 0.00 5.06
C LYS A 102 -8.23 -0.12 5.31
N LEU A 103 -7.47 0.93 5.00
CA LEU A 103 -6.02 0.96 5.20
C LEU A 103 -5.61 0.61 6.64
N LYS A 104 -6.39 1.05 7.63
CA LYS A 104 -6.11 0.78 9.06
C LYS A 104 -6.01 -0.72 9.41
N ASP A 105 -6.52 -1.60 8.57
CA ASP A 105 -6.54 -3.04 8.81
C ASP A 105 -5.28 -3.75 8.26
N PHE A 106 -4.36 -2.97 7.66
CA PHE A 106 -3.12 -3.45 7.07
C PHE A 106 -1.90 -2.75 7.67
N ASP A 107 -0.76 -3.42 7.62
CA ASP A 107 0.56 -2.86 7.88
C ASP A 107 1.28 -2.61 6.55
N SER A 108 1.94 -1.46 6.42
CA SER A 108 2.83 -1.21 5.28
C SER A 108 4.07 -2.10 5.41
N VAL A 109 4.41 -2.79 4.31
CA VAL A 109 5.58 -3.66 4.23
C VAL A 109 6.57 -3.11 3.20
N PRO A 110 7.88 -3.34 3.39
CA PRO A 110 8.86 -2.91 2.41
C PRO A 110 8.66 -3.63 1.07
N PRO A 111 8.97 -3.01 -0.08
CA PRO A 111 8.70 -3.59 -1.41
C PRO A 111 9.28 -4.98 -1.65
N ARG A 112 10.40 -5.32 -0.99
CA ARG A 112 11.02 -6.65 -1.06
C ARG A 112 10.16 -7.80 -0.47
N ASN A 113 9.14 -7.47 0.32
CA ASN A 113 8.20 -8.40 0.95
C ASN A 113 6.81 -8.30 0.30
N CYS A 114 6.74 -7.83 -0.94
CA CYS A 114 5.52 -7.62 -1.69
C CYS A 114 5.25 -8.79 -2.62
N ASN A 115 5.11 -9.96 -2.01
CA ASN A 115 4.90 -11.25 -2.65
C ASN A 115 4.17 -12.24 -1.74
#